data_AF-A0A423PI88-F1
#
_entry.id   AF-A0A423PI88-F1
#
_cell.length_a   1.000
_cell.length_b   1.000
_cell.length_c   1.000
_cell.angle_alpha   90.00
_cell.angle_beta   90.00
_cell.angle_gamma   90.00
#
_symmetry.space_group_name_H-M   'P 1'
#
loop_
_entity.id
_entity.type
_entity.pdbx_description
1 polymer ?
#
loop_
_entity_poly.entity_id
_entity_poly.type
_entity_poly.pdbx_seq_one_letter_code
_entity_poly.pdbx_strand_id
1 'polypeptide(L)'
;MSATDGPERGRLSQVTHFTANLSRNAVSALARRVGGMTLEIGRTLILDRAQRRVLSEEQQAWMSRAGEAVRDARRTAGLSRDDLARALDLEDKSLLQAVEQGSATVSFELILRLTSLLARNDPVPFLIQLVRGFNPRLWALAEDWGVGRLPTMVERDRQWMNIYRGNEAARQLPDAAFDEVMAFCESALTMAVAFRQDRPAPSSSSGEAADRSGPTS
;
A
#
# COMPACT_ATOMS: atom_id res chain seq x y z
N MET A 1 25.58 -23.56 -46.79
CA MET A 1 24.12 -23.33 -46.89
C MET A 1 23.55 -23.58 -45.51
N SER A 2 23.40 -22.54 -44.68
CA SER A 2 22.17 -21.74 -44.50
C SER A 2 21.07 -22.57 -43.80
N ALA A 3 20.35 -22.16 -42.76
CA ALA A 3 20.31 -20.95 -41.93
C ALA A 3 19.40 -21.22 -40.69
N THR A 4 19.67 -20.50 -39.59
CA THR A 4 18.74 -19.85 -38.62
C THR A 4 17.39 -20.44 -38.21
N ASP A 5 17.21 -20.64 -36.89
CA ASP A 5 16.17 -20.08 -35.97
C ASP A 5 15.97 -21.06 -34.80
N GLY A 6 15.86 -20.74 -33.51
CA GLY A 6 15.61 -19.51 -32.74
C GLY A 6 14.90 -19.96 -31.43
N PRO A 7 15.22 -19.46 -30.22
CA PRO A 7 14.81 -20.07 -28.95
C PRO A 7 13.50 -19.48 -28.38
N GLU A 8 12.35 -20.10 -28.66
CA GLU A 8 11.02 -19.66 -28.20
C GLU A 8 10.45 -20.46 -27.00
N ARG A 9 11.28 -21.20 -26.25
CA ARG A 9 10.78 -22.07 -25.14
C ARG A 9 11.01 -21.55 -23.72
N GLY A 10 11.59 -20.35 -23.55
CA GLY A 10 11.99 -19.84 -22.23
C GLY A 10 11.04 -18.86 -21.53
N ARG A 11 9.98 -18.36 -22.20
CA ARG A 11 9.22 -17.19 -21.70
C ARG A 11 7.87 -17.49 -21.04
N LEU A 12 7.41 -18.74 -21.07
CA LEU A 12 6.12 -19.12 -20.49
C LEU A 12 6.22 -19.66 -19.04
N SER A 13 7.40 -19.99 -18.54
CA SER A 13 7.56 -20.54 -17.17
C SER A 13 7.66 -19.46 -16.08
N GLN A 14 8.01 -18.22 -16.42
CA GLN A 14 8.16 -17.13 -15.44
C GLN A 14 6.85 -16.48 -14.99
N VAL A 15 5.74 -16.65 -15.73
CA VAL A 15 4.44 -16.09 -15.35
C VAL A 15 3.74 -16.95 -14.28
N THR A 16 4.16 -18.21 -14.11
CA THR A 16 3.55 -19.17 -13.18
C THR A 16 3.96 -19.01 -11.72
N HIS A 17 5.01 -18.23 -11.41
CA HIS A 17 5.46 -18.04 -10.02
C HIS A 17 4.74 -16.92 -9.26
N PHE A 18 3.90 -16.12 -9.93
CA PHE A 18 3.13 -15.07 -9.26
C PHE A 18 1.78 -15.57 -8.71
N THR A 19 1.29 -16.74 -9.13
CA THR A 19 -0.05 -17.25 -8.79
C THR A 19 -0.08 -18.43 -7.81
N ALA A 20 1.08 -18.92 -7.36
CA ALA A 20 1.15 -20.21 -6.65
C ALA A 20 0.81 -20.19 -5.14
N ASN A 21 0.61 -19.03 -4.50
CA ASN A 21 0.33 -18.95 -3.05
C ASN A 21 -1.12 -18.56 -2.70
N LEU A 22 -2.04 -18.58 -3.66
CA LEU A 22 -3.46 -18.39 -3.35
C LEU A 22 -4.06 -19.73 -2.88
N SER A 23 -4.33 -19.81 -1.58
CA SER A 23 -5.08 -20.93 -0.98
C SER A 23 -6.38 -21.18 -1.77
N ARG A 24 -6.69 -22.44 -2.08
CA ARG A 24 -7.97 -22.83 -2.74
C ARG A 24 -9.20 -22.31 -1.98
N ASN A 25 -9.07 -22.13 -0.66
CA ASN A 25 -10.12 -21.57 0.17
C ASN A 25 -10.34 -20.08 -0.14
N ALA A 26 -9.27 -19.31 -0.37
CA ALA A 26 -9.35 -17.89 -0.76
C ALA A 26 -9.99 -17.70 -2.14
N VAL A 27 -9.66 -18.57 -3.10
CA VAL A 27 -10.27 -18.55 -4.46
C VAL A 27 -11.76 -18.92 -4.40
N SER A 28 -12.14 -19.90 -3.58
CA SER A 28 -13.55 -20.29 -3.41
C SER A 28 -14.37 -19.25 -2.63
N ALA A 29 -13.76 -18.59 -1.64
CA ALA A 29 -14.36 -17.49 -0.91
C ALA A 29 -14.57 -16.27 -1.82
N LEU A 30 -13.59 -15.96 -2.68
CA LEU A 30 -13.71 -14.93 -3.71
C LEU A 30 -14.85 -15.23 -4.67
N ALA A 31 -14.92 -16.45 -5.22
CA ALA A 31 -15.97 -16.84 -6.16
C ALA A 31 -17.39 -16.71 -5.58
N ARG A 32 -17.58 -17.02 -4.29
CA ARG A 32 -18.87 -16.86 -3.60
C ARG A 32 -19.20 -15.42 -3.22
N ARG A 33 -18.19 -14.56 -3.00
CA ARG A 33 -18.38 -13.17 -2.55
C ARG A 33 -18.46 -12.16 -3.70
N VAL A 34 -17.82 -12.44 -4.84
CA VAL A 34 -17.78 -11.55 -6.02
C VAL A 34 -19.13 -11.44 -6.73
N GLY A 35 -19.98 -12.49 -6.68
CA GLY A 35 -21.28 -12.51 -7.35
C GLY A 35 -22.28 -11.41 -6.94
N GLY A 36 -22.07 -10.75 -5.78
CA GLY A 36 -22.91 -9.65 -5.30
C GLY A 36 -22.22 -8.26 -5.25
N MET A 37 -20.96 -8.14 -5.69
CA MET A 37 -20.13 -6.93 -5.47
C MET A 37 -20.12 -5.93 -6.63
N THR A 38 -20.48 -6.36 -7.83
CA THR A 38 -20.38 -5.52 -9.04
C THR A 38 -21.30 -4.30 -9.02
N LEU A 39 -22.41 -4.33 -8.27
CA LEU A 39 -23.34 -3.19 -8.21
C LEU A 39 -23.02 -2.13 -7.15
N GLU A 40 -22.35 -2.48 -6.04
CA GLU A 40 -22.14 -1.53 -4.92
C GLU A 40 -20.77 -0.84 -4.91
N ILE A 41 -19.76 -1.41 -5.57
CA ILE A 41 -18.42 -0.79 -5.70
C ILE A 41 -18.43 0.39 -6.69
N GLY A 42 -19.47 0.49 -7.52
CA GLY A 42 -19.57 1.47 -8.60
C GLY A 42 -20.28 2.77 -8.25
N ARG A 43 -20.91 2.89 -7.07
CA ARG A 43 -21.73 4.07 -6.74
C ARG A 43 -21.06 4.97 -5.72
N THR A 44 -20.95 6.22 -6.10
CA THR A 44 -20.56 7.33 -5.24
C THR A 44 -21.81 7.91 -4.59
N LEU A 45 -21.91 7.89 -3.26
CA LEU A 45 -23.10 8.33 -2.51
C LEU A 45 -22.69 9.29 -1.40
N ILE A 46 -23.33 10.45 -1.33
CA ILE A 46 -23.25 11.34 -0.18
C ILE A 46 -24.06 10.72 0.96
N LEU A 47 -23.42 10.55 2.11
CA LEU A 47 -24.00 9.96 3.29
C LEU A 47 -24.63 11.04 4.17
N ASP A 48 -25.90 10.86 4.52
CA ASP A 48 -26.55 11.69 5.51
C ASP A 48 -26.04 11.39 6.94
N ARG A 49 -26.50 12.17 7.93
CA ARG A 49 -26.10 11.95 9.34
C ARG A 49 -26.56 10.61 9.90
N ALA A 50 -27.70 10.08 9.47
CA ALA A 50 -28.24 8.82 9.97
C ALA A 50 -27.41 7.65 9.43
N GLN A 51 -27.11 7.66 8.13
CA GLN A 51 -26.27 6.65 7.46
C GLN A 51 -24.85 6.63 8.04
N ARG A 52 -24.25 7.79 8.32
CA ARG A 52 -22.91 7.84 8.95
C ARG A 52 -22.89 7.26 10.36
N ARG A 53 -23.96 7.42 11.14
CA ARG A 53 -24.06 6.84 12.50
C ARG A 53 -24.09 5.31 12.51
N VAL A 54 -24.42 4.68 11.39
CA VAL A 54 -24.39 3.22 11.24
C VAL A 54 -22.96 2.69 11.05
N LEU A 55 -22.03 3.54 10.60
CA LEU A 55 -20.61 3.19 10.44
C LEU A 55 -19.92 3.13 11.79
N SER A 56 -18.94 2.22 11.93
CA SER A 56 -18.10 2.18 13.14
C SER A 56 -17.26 3.46 13.28
N GLU A 57 -16.85 3.78 14.51
CA GLU A 57 -15.98 4.93 14.77
C GLU A 57 -14.67 4.86 13.96
N GLU A 58 -14.11 3.65 13.83
CA GLU A 58 -12.92 3.42 13.02
C GLU A 58 -13.16 3.73 11.54
N GLN A 59 -14.30 3.29 10.98
CA GLN A 59 -14.67 3.56 9.59
C GLN A 59 -14.84 5.07 9.35
N GLN A 60 -15.52 5.77 10.26
CA GLN A 60 -15.68 7.22 10.17
C GLN A 60 -14.32 7.95 10.24
N ALA A 61 -13.41 7.50 11.12
CA ALA A 61 -12.07 8.05 11.22
C ALA A 61 -11.26 7.85 9.92
N TRP A 62 -11.34 6.67 9.31
CA TRP A 62 -10.68 6.40 8.02
C TRP A 62 -11.26 7.22 6.88
N MET A 63 -12.58 7.40 6.83
CA MET A 63 -13.24 8.29 5.85
C MET A 63 -12.77 9.74 6.03
N SER A 64 -12.70 10.23 7.27
CA SER A 64 -12.22 11.58 7.56
C SER A 64 -10.76 11.77 7.10
N ARG A 65 -9.87 10.81 7.41
CA ARG A 65 -8.47 10.86 6.98
C ARG A 65 -8.32 10.82 5.46
N ALA A 66 -9.12 10.01 4.77
CA ALA A 66 -9.11 9.96 3.32
C ALA A 66 -9.60 11.27 2.70
N GLY A 67 -10.66 11.87 3.24
CA GLY A 67 -11.14 13.19 2.82
C GLY A 67 -10.11 14.30 3.02
N GLU A 68 -9.43 14.30 4.16
CA GLU A 68 -8.32 15.22 4.46
C GLU A 68 -7.16 15.04 3.48
N ALA A 69 -6.76 13.81 3.18
CA ALA A 69 -5.72 13.52 2.20
C ALA A 69 -6.06 14.06 0.79
N VAL A 70 -7.32 13.90 0.33
CA VAL A 70 -7.77 14.48 -0.95
C VAL A 70 -7.66 16.01 -0.91
N ARG A 71 -8.13 16.63 0.17
CA ARG A 71 -8.09 18.09 0.35
C ARG A 71 -6.67 18.64 0.34
N ASP A 72 -5.76 17.97 1.04
CA ASP A 72 -4.36 18.39 1.16
C ASP A 72 -3.59 18.19 -0.14
N ALA A 73 -3.80 17.06 -0.82
CA ALA A 73 -3.20 16.80 -2.12
C ALA A 73 -3.72 17.80 -3.18
N ARG A 74 -5.02 18.12 -3.16
CA ARG A 74 -5.59 19.17 -4.02
C ARG A 74 -4.95 20.53 -3.77
N ARG A 75 -4.82 20.93 -2.50
CA ARG A 75 -4.21 22.22 -2.13
C ARG A 75 -2.74 22.28 -2.51
N THR A 76 -2.01 21.19 -2.32
CA THR A 76 -0.60 21.05 -2.71
C THR A 76 -0.45 21.17 -4.23
N ALA A 77 -1.41 20.65 -5.00
CA ALA A 77 -1.46 20.80 -6.45
C ALA A 77 -1.92 22.22 -6.92
N GLY A 78 -2.23 23.14 -6.00
CA GLY A 78 -2.70 24.49 -6.33
C GLY A 78 -4.10 24.54 -6.94
N LEU A 79 -4.88 23.46 -6.84
CA LEU A 79 -6.20 23.36 -7.46
C LEU A 79 -7.28 23.88 -6.50
N SER A 80 -8.22 24.70 -6.99
CA SER A 80 -9.47 24.94 -6.29
C SER A 80 -10.36 23.68 -6.34
N ARG A 81 -11.39 23.62 -5.49
CA ARG A 81 -12.35 22.51 -5.54
C ARG A 81 -13.05 22.43 -6.90
N ASP A 82 -13.37 23.59 -7.49
CA ASP A 82 -13.97 23.66 -8.82
C ASP A 82 -13.01 23.20 -9.92
N ASP A 83 -11.72 23.47 -9.80
CA ASP A 83 -10.71 22.98 -10.76
C ASP A 83 -10.61 21.47 -10.71
N LEU A 84 -10.58 20.90 -9.50
CA LEU A 84 -10.54 19.46 -9.32
C LEU A 84 -11.83 18.78 -9.81
N ALA A 85 -13.00 19.34 -9.50
CA ALA A 85 -14.28 18.81 -9.98
C ALA A 85 -14.36 18.80 -11.51
N ARG A 86 -13.88 19.86 -12.17
CA ARG A 86 -13.78 19.92 -13.64
C ARG A 86 -12.78 18.91 -14.19
N ALA A 87 -11.61 18.78 -13.58
CA ALA A 87 -10.59 17.82 -14.03
C ALA A 87 -11.03 16.35 -13.87
N LEU A 88 -11.94 16.08 -12.94
CA LEU A 88 -12.53 14.76 -12.71
C LEU A 88 -13.82 14.51 -13.51
N ASP A 89 -14.30 15.51 -14.26
CA ASP A 89 -15.56 15.48 -15.01
C ASP A 89 -16.77 15.15 -14.12
N LEU A 90 -16.87 15.83 -12.96
CA LEU A 90 -17.97 15.64 -12.02
C LEU A 90 -19.17 16.53 -12.37
N GLU A 91 -20.34 15.92 -12.57
CA GLU A 91 -21.61 16.62 -12.77
C GLU A 91 -22.05 17.38 -11.49
N ASP A 92 -21.98 16.73 -10.33
CA ASP A 92 -22.34 17.33 -9.04
C ASP A 92 -21.09 17.81 -8.27
N LYS A 93 -20.93 19.13 -8.19
CA LYS A 93 -19.81 19.76 -7.46
C LYS A 93 -19.89 19.59 -5.95
N SER A 94 -21.08 19.36 -5.39
CA SER A 94 -21.28 19.14 -3.96
C SER A 94 -20.67 17.81 -3.49
N LEU A 95 -20.53 16.86 -4.43
CA LEU A 95 -19.90 15.58 -4.16
C LEU A 95 -18.46 15.75 -3.66
N LEU A 96 -17.66 16.58 -4.32
CA LEU A 96 -16.26 16.75 -3.94
C LEU A 96 -16.13 17.38 -2.55
N GLN A 97 -17.07 18.24 -2.17
CA GLN A 97 -17.14 18.75 -0.80
C GLN A 97 -17.44 17.62 0.21
N ALA A 98 -18.37 16.72 -0.11
CA ALA A 98 -18.67 15.57 0.74
C ALA A 98 -17.49 14.59 0.85
N VAL A 99 -16.77 14.36 -0.26
CA VAL A 99 -15.53 13.54 -0.27
C VAL A 99 -14.47 14.14 0.66
N GLU A 100 -14.17 15.43 0.53
CA GLU A 100 -13.19 16.12 1.39
C GLU A 100 -13.57 16.14 2.88
N GLN A 101 -14.86 15.99 3.20
CA GLN A 101 -15.38 15.92 4.57
C GLN A 101 -15.45 14.49 5.11
N GLY A 102 -15.12 13.47 4.31
CA GLY A 102 -15.32 12.07 4.69
C GLY A 102 -16.79 11.70 4.85
N SER A 103 -17.70 12.40 4.16
CA SER A 103 -19.14 12.19 4.22
C SER A 103 -19.73 11.61 2.92
N ALA A 104 -18.89 11.12 2.02
CA ALA A 104 -19.31 10.37 0.84
C ALA A 104 -18.59 9.02 0.75
N THR A 105 -19.30 8.02 0.21
CA THR A 105 -18.67 6.85 -0.39
C THR A 105 -18.20 7.21 -1.79
N VAL A 106 -17.12 6.61 -2.27
CA VAL A 106 -16.49 6.96 -3.54
C VAL A 106 -16.31 5.69 -4.36
N SER A 107 -16.74 5.73 -5.63
CA SER A 107 -16.52 4.61 -6.55
C SER A 107 -15.01 4.34 -6.71
N PHE A 108 -14.65 3.08 -6.93
CA PHE A 108 -13.24 2.73 -7.12
C PHE A 108 -12.62 3.46 -8.32
N GLU A 109 -13.43 3.68 -9.36
CA GLU A 109 -13.02 4.41 -10.56
C GLU A 109 -12.70 5.88 -10.26
N LEU A 110 -13.51 6.56 -9.44
CA LEU A 110 -13.23 7.92 -8.99
C LEU A 110 -12.00 7.97 -8.06
N ILE A 111 -11.78 6.94 -7.22
CA ILE A 111 -10.55 6.81 -6.44
C ILE A 111 -9.32 6.76 -7.36
N LEU A 112 -9.35 5.96 -8.43
CA LEU A 112 -8.24 5.88 -9.39
C LEU A 112 -8.00 7.20 -10.12
N ARG A 113 -9.06 7.92 -10.52
CA ARG A 113 -8.95 9.26 -11.12
C ARG A 113 -8.29 10.24 -10.14
N LEU A 114 -8.74 10.26 -8.88
CA LEU A 114 -8.16 11.09 -7.82
C LEU A 114 -6.68 10.79 -7.61
N THR A 115 -6.31 9.51 -7.51
CA THR A 115 -4.91 9.09 -7.36
C THR A 115 -4.06 9.53 -8.55
N SER A 116 -4.53 9.28 -9.78
CA SER A 116 -3.82 9.65 -11.00
C SER A 116 -3.58 11.15 -11.11
N LEU A 117 -4.52 11.96 -10.64
CA LEU A 117 -4.46 13.42 -10.76
C LEU A 117 -3.62 14.06 -9.64
N LEU A 118 -3.82 13.63 -8.39
CA LEU A 118 -3.30 14.30 -7.20
C LEU A 118 -1.98 13.70 -6.68
N ALA A 119 -1.73 12.41 -6.90
CA ALA A 119 -0.63 11.68 -6.26
C ALA A 119 0.46 11.26 -7.25
N ARG A 120 0.82 12.13 -8.20
CA ARG A 120 1.82 11.85 -9.25
C ARG A 120 3.17 11.35 -8.71
N ASN A 121 3.58 11.85 -7.55
CA ASN A 121 4.87 11.53 -6.95
C ASN A 121 4.83 10.31 -6.01
N ASP A 122 3.65 9.92 -5.52
CA ASP A 122 3.50 8.77 -4.63
C ASP A 122 2.08 8.16 -4.67
N PRO A 123 1.70 7.49 -5.78
CA PRO A 123 0.32 7.08 -6.02
C PRO A 123 -0.13 5.89 -5.17
N VAL A 124 0.79 5.00 -4.78
CA VAL A 124 0.45 3.74 -4.09
C VAL A 124 -0.04 3.99 -2.66
N PRO A 125 0.67 4.73 -1.79
CA PRO A 125 0.18 5.01 -0.44
C PRO A 125 -1.14 5.79 -0.46
N PHE A 126 -1.26 6.75 -1.40
CA PHE A 126 -2.47 7.54 -1.57
C PHE A 126 -3.67 6.67 -1.97
N LEU A 127 -3.53 5.80 -2.96
CA LEU A 127 -4.56 4.85 -3.37
C LEU A 127 -5.03 3.97 -2.20
N ILE A 128 -4.08 3.41 -1.46
CA ILE A 128 -4.36 2.55 -0.29
C ILE A 128 -5.18 3.30 0.76
N GLN A 129 -4.80 4.54 1.07
CA GLN A 129 -5.52 5.39 2.01
C GLN A 129 -6.95 5.67 1.55
N LEU A 130 -7.16 5.98 0.26
CA LEU A 130 -8.49 6.24 -0.29
C LEU A 130 -9.37 4.98 -0.31
N VAL A 131 -8.81 3.83 -0.70
CA VAL A 131 -9.54 2.55 -0.67
C VAL A 131 -9.95 2.19 0.75
N ARG A 132 -9.04 2.34 1.72
CA ARG A 132 -9.33 2.09 3.14
C ARG A 132 -10.42 3.01 3.69
N GLY A 133 -10.41 4.27 3.31
CA GLY A 133 -11.39 5.26 3.74
C GLY A 133 -12.75 5.09 3.08
N PHE A 134 -12.80 5.05 1.75
CA PHE A 134 -14.07 5.13 1.01
C PHE A 134 -14.65 3.80 0.59
N ASN A 135 -13.88 2.70 0.65
CA ASN A 135 -14.34 1.37 0.27
C ASN A 135 -13.83 0.28 1.24
N PRO A 136 -14.39 0.21 2.47
CA PRO A 136 -13.92 -0.72 3.50
C PRO A 136 -14.08 -2.19 3.11
N ARG A 137 -15.05 -2.53 2.23
CA ARG A 137 -15.22 -3.90 1.73
C ARG A 137 -14.10 -4.29 0.78
N LEU A 138 -13.72 -3.39 -0.13
CA LEU A 138 -12.57 -3.60 -1.02
C LEU A 138 -11.27 -3.65 -0.22
N TRP A 139 -11.15 -2.81 0.82
CA TRP A 139 -10.01 -2.85 1.73
C TRP A 139 -9.88 -4.18 2.48
N ALA A 140 -10.97 -4.72 3.03
CA ALA A 140 -10.95 -6.03 3.69
C ALA A 140 -10.48 -7.15 2.75
N LEU A 141 -10.93 -7.12 1.48
CA LEU A 141 -10.46 -8.07 0.47
C LEU A 141 -8.97 -7.87 0.16
N ALA A 142 -8.51 -6.63 0.08
CA ALA A 142 -7.11 -6.29 -0.14
C ALA A 142 -6.22 -6.72 1.04
N GLU A 143 -6.68 -6.58 2.28
CA GLU A 143 -6.02 -7.09 3.49
C GLU A 143 -5.92 -8.62 3.47
N ASP A 144 -7.00 -9.31 3.11
CA ASP A 144 -7.02 -10.77 2.94
C ASP A 144 -6.01 -11.24 1.87
N TRP A 145 -5.64 -10.35 0.93
CA TRP A 145 -4.65 -10.60 -0.13
C TRP A 145 -3.25 -10.04 0.18
N GLY A 146 -3.04 -9.43 1.35
CA GLY A 146 -1.73 -8.96 1.81
C GLY A 146 -1.32 -7.55 1.37
N VAL A 147 -2.24 -6.75 0.82
CA VAL A 147 -2.00 -5.34 0.43
C VAL A 147 -1.56 -4.47 1.61
N GLY A 148 -1.95 -4.83 2.84
CA GLY A 148 -1.50 -4.16 4.06
C GLY A 148 0.03 -4.15 4.26
N ARG A 149 0.77 -5.07 3.61
CA ARG A 149 2.24 -5.11 3.66
C ARG A 149 2.93 -4.31 2.55
N LEU A 150 2.21 -3.91 1.51
CA LEU A 150 2.78 -3.23 0.34
C LEU A 150 3.42 -1.87 0.68
N PRO A 151 2.82 -0.98 1.50
CA PRO A 151 3.46 0.28 1.85
C PRO A 151 4.81 0.08 2.54
N THR A 152 4.88 -0.86 3.49
CA THR A 152 6.13 -1.18 4.21
C THR A 152 7.17 -1.77 3.28
N MET A 153 6.77 -2.59 2.31
CA MET A 153 7.68 -3.13 1.30
C MET A 153 8.25 -2.02 0.41
N VAL A 154 7.39 -1.15 -0.13
CA VAL A 154 7.80 -0.01 -0.98
C VAL A 154 8.74 0.94 -0.23
N GLU A 155 8.46 1.22 1.04
CA GLU A 155 9.33 2.07 1.86
C GLU A 155 10.71 1.44 2.09
N ARG A 156 10.76 0.12 2.34
CA ARG A 156 12.02 -0.62 2.44
C ARG A 156 12.81 -0.57 1.13
N ASP A 157 12.14 -0.73 -0.01
CA ASP A 157 12.77 -0.64 -1.33
C ASP A 157 13.31 0.77 -1.61
N ARG A 158 12.58 1.81 -1.20
CA ARG A 158 13.04 3.21 -1.26
C ARG A 158 14.30 3.44 -0.44
N GLN A 159 14.40 2.86 0.76
CA GLN A 159 15.60 2.98 1.60
C GLN A 159 16.82 2.38 0.90
N TRP A 160 16.69 1.20 0.29
CA TRP A 160 17.75 0.58 -0.51
C TRP A 160 18.17 1.45 -1.70
N MET A 161 17.21 1.97 -2.46
CA MET A 161 17.50 2.88 -3.57
C MET A 161 18.19 4.16 -3.11
N ASN A 162 17.83 4.70 -1.96
CA ASN A 162 18.44 5.91 -1.42
C ASN A 162 19.92 5.68 -1.02
N ILE A 163 20.24 4.52 -0.44
CA ILE A 163 21.64 4.14 -0.14
C ILE A 163 22.46 4.12 -1.43
N TYR A 164 21.94 3.47 -2.49
CA TYR A 164 22.62 3.44 -3.78
C TYR A 164 22.77 4.83 -4.40
N ARG A 165 21.69 5.62 -4.45
CA ARG A 165 21.71 6.98 -5.05
C ARG A 165 22.66 7.93 -4.33
N GLY A 166 22.76 7.81 -3.00
CA GLY A 166 23.67 8.59 -2.16
C GLY A 166 25.14 8.25 -2.33
N ASN A 167 25.48 7.14 -2.99
CA ASN A 167 26.85 6.74 -3.26
C ASN A 167 27.25 7.10 -4.70
N GLU A 168 27.82 8.30 -4.87
CA GLU A 168 28.30 8.78 -6.18
C GLU A 168 29.34 7.84 -6.80
N ALA A 169 30.27 7.32 -6.00
CA ALA A 169 31.30 6.40 -6.48
C ALA A 169 30.69 5.11 -7.05
N ALA A 170 29.68 4.55 -6.39
CA ALA A 170 28.97 3.37 -6.88
C ALA A 170 28.26 3.60 -8.23
N ARG A 171 27.82 4.84 -8.52
CA ARG A 171 27.18 5.20 -9.79
C ARG A 171 28.16 5.41 -10.95
N GLN A 172 29.45 5.58 -10.66
CA GLN A 172 30.51 5.79 -11.65
C GLN A 172 31.31 4.53 -11.93
N LEU A 173 30.99 3.40 -11.27
CA LEU A 173 31.68 2.13 -11.50
C LEU A 173 31.42 1.61 -12.92
N PRO A 174 32.46 1.04 -13.57
CA PRO A 174 32.25 0.20 -14.75
C PRO A 174 31.40 -1.03 -14.41
N ASP A 175 30.63 -1.53 -15.37
CA ASP A 175 29.67 -2.63 -15.19
C ASP A 175 30.27 -3.84 -14.43
N ALA A 176 31.47 -4.29 -14.82
CA ALA A 176 32.13 -5.42 -14.17
C ALA A 176 32.44 -5.17 -12.67
N ALA A 177 32.85 -3.96 -12.32
CA ALA A 177 33.11 -3.60 -10.92
C ALA A 177 31.80 -3.41 -10.14
N PHE A 178 30.74 -2.94 -10.81
CA PHE A 178 29.42 -2.85 -10.22
C PHE A 178 28.85 -4.23 -9.88
N ASP A 179 29.03 -5.21 -10.76
CA ASP A 179 28.61 -6.60 -10.54
C ASP A 179 29.32 -7.22 -9.32
N GLU A 180 30.62 -6.98 -9.16
CA GLU A 180 31.39 -7.43 -7.98
C GLU A 180 30.85 -6.81 -6.67
N VAL A 181 30.56 -5.51 -6.68
CA VAL A 181 29.92 -4.82 -5.54
C VAL A 181 28.55 -5.41 -5.25
N MET A 182 27.79 -5.77 -6.29
CA MET A 182 26.45 -6.34 -6.12
C MET A 182 26.49 -7.73 -5.51
N ALA A 183 27.41 -8.60 -5.96
CA ALA A 183 27.64 -9.91 -5.36
C ALA A 183 28.06 -9.80 -3.88
N PHE A 184 28.88 -8.80 -3.55
CA PHE A 184 29.22 -8.50 -2.16
C PHE A 184 27.99 -8.06 -1.36
N CYS A 185 27.18 -7.13 -1.88
CA CYS A 185 25.96 -6.67 -1.21
C CYS A 185 24.95 -7.79 -0.96
N GLU A 186 24.77 -8.70 -1.92
CA GLU A 186 23.91 -9.89 -1.77
C GLU A 186 24.40 -10.80 -0.65
N SER A 187 25.71 -11.07 -0.61
CA SER A 187 26.35 -11.89 0.43
C SER A 187 26.22 -11.24 1.81
N ALA A 188 26.52 -9.94 1.90
CA ALA A 188 26.42 -9.17 3.13
C ALA A 188 24.98 -9.10 3.66
N LEU A 189 24.00 -8.93 2.77
CA LEU A 189 22.59 -8.92 3.14
C LEU A 189 22.16 -10.30 3.66
N THR A 190 22.52 -11.37 2.97
CA THR A 190 22.24 -12.75 3.38
C THR A 190 22.81 -13.03 4.77
N MET A 191 24.06 -12.66 5.00
CA MET A 191 24.69 -12.79 6.32
C MET A 191 23.97 -11.96 7.39
N ALA A 192 23.65 -10.69 7.12
CA ALA A 192 22.98 -9.82 8.07
C ALA A 192 21.59 -10.35 8.48
N VAL A 193 20.85 -10.92 7.53
CA VAL A 193 19.55 -11.56 7.79
C VAL A 193 19.73 -12.82 8.66
N ALA A 194 20.69 -13.69 8.34
CA ALA A 194 20.98 -14.88 9.13
C ALA A 194 21.33 -14.53 10.58
N PHE A 195 22.25 -13.57 10.79
CA PHE A 195 22.61 -13.07 12.12
C PHE A 195 21.41 -12.54 12.92
N ARG A 196 20.42 -11.96 12.24
CA ARG A 196 19.25 -11.41 12.92
C ARG A 196 18.22 -12.48 13.28
N GLN A 197 18.14 -13.56 12.51
CA GLN A 197 17.28 -14.71 12.77
C GLN A 197 17.81 -15.59 13.91
N ASP A 198 19.13 -15.69 14.05
CA ASP A 198 19.78 -16.50 15.09
C ASP A 198 19.79 -15.84 16.49
N ARG A 199 19.33 -14.59 16.60
CA ARG A 199 19.28 -13.89 17.88
C ARG A 199 18.02 -14.30 18.65
N PRO A 200 18.12 -14.92 19.84
CA PRO A 200 16.94 -15.22 20.65
C PRO A 200 16.20 -13.92 20.97
N ALA A 201 14.86 -13.99 20.95
CA ALA A 201 14.00 -12.87 21.31
C ALA A 201 14.44 -12.32 22.68
N PRO A 202 14.50 -10.99 22.88
CA PRO A 202 14.86 -10.44 24.17
C PRO A 202 13.88 -11.00 25.20
N SER A 203 14.41 -11.76 26.17
CA SER A 203 13.64 -12.13 27.34
C SER A 203 13.16 -10.84 27.98
N SER A 204 11.85 -10.65 28.05
CA SER A 204 11.27 -9.61 28.89
C SER A 204 11.73 -9.90 30.32
N SER A 205 12.77 -9.20 30.78
CA SER A 205 13.10 -9.11 32.19
C SER A 205 11.99 -8.31 32.85
N SER A 206 10.86 -8.97 33.10
CA SER A 206 9.89 -8.53 34.10
C SER A 206 10.64 -8.49 35.41
N GLY A 207 10.71 -7.29 36.00
CA GLY A 207 11.37 -7.05 37.26
C GLY A 207 10.76 -7.90 38.36
N GLU A 208 11.48 -8.94 38.77
CA GLU A 208 11.34 -9.53 40.08
C GLU A 208 12.00 -8.57 41.08
N ALA A 209 11.25 -7.54 41.48
CA ALA A 209 11.53 -6.78 42.69
C ALA A 209 11.23 -7.69 43.89
N ALA A 210 12.17 -8.57 44.21
CA ALA A 210 12.17 -9.31 45.46
C ALA A 210 13.52 -9.11 46.15
N ASP A 211 13.41 -8.72 47.42
CA ASP A 211 14.42 -8.86 48.46
C ASP A 211 15.42 -7.70 48.67
N ARG A 212 14.94 -6.64 49.33
CA ARG A 212 15.70 -5.94 50.39
C ARG A 212 14.75 -5.48 51.50
N SER A 213 14.24 -6.43 52.28
CA SER A 213 13.76 -6.15 53.64
C SER A 213 14.89 -6.49 54.61
N GLY A 214 15.72 -5.49 54.93
CA GLY A 214 16.66 -5.55 56.06
C GLY A 214 16.03 -4.94 57.30
N PRO A 215 16.28 -5.48 58.52
CA PRO A 215 15.52 -5.12 59.70
C PRO A 215 15.94 -3.77 60.28
N THR A 216 14.97 -3.11 60.89
CA THR A 216 15.12 -1.93 61.76
C THR A 216 15.97 -2.26 62.99
N SER A 217 16.95 -1.41 63.28
CA SER A 217 17.51 -1.15 64.61
C SER A 217 17.98 0.30 64.67
#